data_AF-A0A9X4P0J2-F1
#
_entry.id   AF-A0A9X4P0J2-F1
#
_cell.length_a   1.000
_cell.length_b   1.000
_cell.length_c   1.000
_cell.angle_alpha   90.00
_cell.angle_beta   90.00
_cell.angle_gamma   90.00
#
_symmetry.space_group_name_H-M   'P 1'
#
loop_
_entity.id
_entity.type
_entity.pdbx_description
1 polymer ?
#
loop_
_entity_poly.entity_id
_entity_poly.type
_entity_poly.pdbx_seq_one_letter_code
_entity_poly.pdbx_strand_id
1 'polypeptide(L)'
;MSGHLGNKEIMAENLKRYMNKYGLDRNDIAEIAGVSYFTVRDWLVARTYPRIDKIERLANHWNISKADLVEPESERPKPPTPLVEEITKISSGLDEPRQQVVLNTAKEQHKEQEAEKVLSLSQYKLSDEYLEDQINKASAYGGGELSDNDKEFFKRLLKNTLQERIDRGE
;
A
#
# COMPACT_ATOMS: atom_id res chain seq x y z
N MET A 1 19.46 11.82 0.29
CA MET A 1 18.80 11.23 -0.89
C MET A 1 19.58 9.99 -1.29
N SER A 2 19.26 8.87 -0.64
CA SER A 2 20.00 7.61 -0.76
C SER A 2 19.77 6.95 -2.12
N GLY A 3 20.70 7.17 -3.04
CA GLY A 3 20.68 6.54 -4.35
C GLY A 3 20.96 5.03 -4.26
N HIS A 4 20.29 4.26 -5.11
CA HIS A 4 20.67 2.92 -5.58
C HIS A 4 20.47 1.71 -4.64
N LEU A 5 20.03 1.89 -3.39
CA LEU A 5 19.78 0.80 -2.42
C LEU A 5 18.33 0.30 -2.39
N GLY A 6 17.46 0.73 -3.32
CA GLY A 6 16.07 0.25 -3.39
C GLY A 6 15.83 -0.80 -4.46
N ASN A 7 16.55 -0.72 -5.58
CA ASN A 7 16.20 -1.50 -6.77
C ASN A 7 16.52 -2.99 -6.60
N LYS A 8 17.55 -3.36 -5.83
CA LYS A 8 17.93 -4.77 -5.63
C LYS A 8 16.95 -5.47 -4.70
N GLU A 9 16.51 -4.77 -3.68
CA GLU A 9 15.55 -5.17 -2.66
C GLU A 9 14.19 -5.37 -3.31
N ILE A 10 13.75 -4.41 -4.13
CA ILE A 10 12.53 -4.51 -4.94
C ILE A 10 12.60 -5.72 -5.88
N MET A 11 13.72 -5.90 -6.60
CA MET A 11 13.91 -7.07 -7.46
C MET A 11 13.86 -8.38 -6.69
N ALA A 12 14.49 -8.44 -5.51
CA ALA A 12 14.49 -9.62 -4.66
C ALA A 12 13.08 -9.97 -4.15
N GLU A 13 12.33 -8.96 -3.72
CA GLU A 13 10.95 -9.09 -3.23
C GLU A 13 10.02 -9.54 -4.34
N ASN A 14 10.06 -8.86 -5.49
CA ASN A 14 9.26 -9.21 -6.66
C ASN A 14 9.58 -10.63 -7.14
N LEU A 15 10.86 -11.00 -7.21
CA LEU A 15 11.28 -12.34 -7.61
C LEU A 15 10.70 -13.41 -6.67
N LYS A 16 10.75 -13.21 -5.35
CA LYS A 16 10.12 -14.10 -4.36
C LYS A 16 8.61 -14.19 -4.55
N ARG A 17 7.94 -13.07 -4.82
CA ARG A 17 6.50 -13.03 -5.04
C ARG A 17 6.10 -13.87 -6.25
N TYR A 18 6.83 -13.75 -7.36
CA TYR A 18 6.59 -14.55 -8.56
C TYR A 18 6.93 -16.03 -8.36
N MET A 19 8.01 -16.35 -7.64
CA MET A 19 8.29 -17.72 -7.22
C MET A 19 7.12 -18.33 -6.43
N ASN A 20 6.63 -17.62 -5.42
CA ASN A 20 5.50 -18.09 -4.62
C ASN A 20 4.20 -18.20 -5.43
N LYS A 21 3.92 -17.22 -6.29
CA LYS A 21 2.70 -17.19 -7.13
C LYS A 21 2.62 -18.38 -8.10
N TYR A 22 3.75 -18.82 -8.63
CA TYR A 22 3.82 -19.90 -9.61
C TYR A 22 4.33 -21.23 -9.02
N GLY A 23 4.59 -21.28 -7.71
CA GLY A 23 5.07 -22.49 -7.03
C GLY A 23 6.48 -22.92 -7.48
N LEU A 24 7.34 -21.97 -7.87
CA LEU A 24 8.69 -22.22 -8.37
C LEU A 24 9.74 -22.10 -7.27
N ASP A 25 10.72 -23.00 -7.29
CA ASP A 25 11.87 -22.98 -6.40
C ASP A 25 13.10 -22.29 -7.03
N ARG A 26 14.21 -22.24 -6.30
CA ARG A 26 15.43 -21.57 -6.76
C ARG A 26 16.10 -22.27 -7.95
N ASN A 27 15.95 -23.59 -8.07
CA ASN A 27 16.47 -24.36 -9.18
C ASN A 27 15.70 -24.03 -10.46
N ASP A 28 14.38 -23.93 -10.36
CA ASP A 28 13.52 -23.53 -11.49
C ASP A 28 13.94 -22.16 -12.04
N ILE A 29 14.14 -21.17 -11.15
CA ILE A 29 14.58 -19.84 -11.55
C ILE A 29 15.98 -19.87 -12.18
N ALA A 30 16.87 -20.72 -11.68
CA ALA A 30 18.21 -20.87 -12.22
C ALA A 30 18.18 -21.44 -13.64
N GLU A 31 17.32 -22.43 -13.89
CA GLU A 31 17.09 -23.01 -15.21
C GLU A 31 16.48 -21.99 -16.17
N ILE A 32 15.40 -21.31 -15.78
CA ILE A 32 14.71 -20.30 -16.59
C ILE A 32 15.66 -19.16 -16.98
N ALA A 33 16.41 -18.61 -16.03
CA ALA A 33 17.35 -17.52 -16.29
C ALA A 33 18.63 -18.00 -16.99
N GLY A 34 18.97 -19.29 -16.92
CA GLY A 34 20.22 -19.86 -17.40
C GLY A 34 21.42 -19.37 -16.58
N VAL A 35 21.33 -19.45 -15.25
CA VAL A 35 22.38 -19.07 -14.29
C VAL A 35 22.56 -20.14 -13.22
N SER A 36 23.55 -19.98 -12.34
CA SER A 36 23.74 -20.93 -11.23
C SER A 36 22.71 -20.72 -10.11
N TYR A 37 22.42 -21.78 -9.35
CA TYR A 37 21.63 -21.72 -8.12
C TYR A 37 22.11 -20.62 -7.14
N PHE A 38 23.44 -20.50 -6.98
CA PHE A 38 24.03 -19.50 -6.10
C PHE A 38 23.77 -18.08 -6.58
N THR A 39 23.75 -17.86 -7.90
CA THR A 39 23.41 -16.56 -8.50
C THR A 39 21.97 -16.17 -8.16
N VAL A 40 21.02 -17.10 -8.26
CA VAL A 40 19.62 -16.86 -7.86
C VAL A 40 19.51 -16.59 -6.36
N ARG A 41 20.20 -17.38 -5.52
CA ARG A 41 20.25 -17.13 -4.07
C ARG A 41 20.69 -15.70 -3.78
N ASP A 42 21.69 -15.20 -4.51
CA ASP A 42 22.23 -13.85 -4.34
C ASP A 42 21.25 -12.76 -4.75
N TRP A 43 20.47 -12.99 -5.80
CA TRP A 43 19.37 -12.10 -6.20
C TRP A 43 18.30 -12.04 -5.12
N LEU A 44 17.92 -13.18 -4.53
CA LEU A 44 16.86 -13.25 -3.52
C LEU A 44 17.22 -12.59 -2.19
N VAL A 45 18.50 -12.38 -1.91
CA VAL A 45 18.98 -11.65 -0.73
C VAL A 45 19.53 -10.26 -1.09
N ALA A 46 19.21 -9.76 -2.29
CA ALA A 46 19.62 -8.45 -2.80
C ALA A 46 21.15 -8.22 -2.83
N ARG A 47 21.97 -9.28 -2.78
CA ARG A 47 23.43 -9.18 -2.82
C ARG A 47 23.93 -8.75 -4.19
N THR A 48 23.33 -9.32 -5.23
CA THR A 48 23.62 -8.97 -6.62
C THR A 48 22.34 -8.68 -7.39
N TYR A 49 22.47 -8.03 -8.54
CA TYR A 49 21.33 -7.65 -9.38
C TYR A 49 21.37 -8.45 -10.69
N PRO A 50 20.24 -9.02 -11.16
CA PRO A 50 20.19 -9.70 -12.45
C PRO A 50 20.49 -8.73 -13.60
N ARG A 51 21.23 -9.18 -14.62
CA ARG A 51 21.42 -8.39 -15.84
C ARG A 51 20.11 -8.33 -16.64
N ILE A 52 19.98 -7.33 -17.51
CA ILE A 52 18.75 -7.06 -18.27
C ILE A 52 18.27 -8.28 -19.09
N ASP A 53 19.19 -9.07 -19.64
CA ASP A 53 18.87 -10.30 -20.38
C ASP A 53 18.21 -11.37 -19.48
N LYS A 54 18.61 -11.43 -18.20
CA LYS A 54 18.04 -12.36 -17.22
C LYS A 54 16.67 -11.90 -16.76
N ILE A 55 16.51 -10.59 -16.54
CA ILE A 55 15.20 -9.99 -16.21
C ILE A 55 14.21 -10.26 -17.35
N GLU A 56 14.63 -10.10 -18.60
CA GLU A 56 13.80 -10.38 -19.76
C GLU A 56 13.38 -11.86 -19.86
N ARG A 57 14.30 -12.80 -19.64
CA ARG A 57 13.97 -14.24 -19.65
C ARG A 57 12.91 -14.58 -18.60
N LEU A 58 13.09 -14.07 -17.38
CA LEU A 58 12.14 -14.27 -16.29
C LEU A 58 10.78 -13.64 -16.59
N ALA A 59 10.77 -12.40 -17.10
CA ALA A 59 9.54 -11.69 -17.47
C ALA A 59 8.77 -12.44 -18.56
N ASN A 60 9.47 -12.92 -19.60
CA ASN A 60 8.87 -13.69 -20.68
C ASN A 60 8.30 -15.03 -20.19
N HIS A 61 8.98 -15.71 -19.26
CA HIS A 61 8.49 -16.96 -18.69
C HIS A 61 7.15 -16.78 -17.95
N TRP A 62 7.00 -15.71 -17.18
CA TRP A 62 5.76 -15.41 -16.46
C TRP A 62 4.71 -14.66 -17.29
N ASN A 63 5.04 -14.30 -18.53
CA ASN A 63 4.23 -13.43 -19.38
C ASN A 63 3.87 -12.10 -18.69
N ILE A 64 4.88 -11.47 -18.07
CA ILE A 64 4.78 -10.17 -17.38
C ILE A 64 5.72 -9.15 -18.02
N SER A 65 5.57 -7.87 -17.65
CA SER A 65 6.49 -6.83 -18.09
C SER A 65 7.81 -6.87 -17.31
N LYS A 66 8.89 -6.27 -17.83
CA LYS A 66 10.14 -6.13 -17.06
C LYS A 66 9.93 -5.24 -15.82
N ALA A 67 9.08 -4.22 -15.94
CA ALA A 67 8.66 -3.33 -14.85
C ALA A 67 8.12 -4.13 -13.65
N ASP A 68 7.41 -5.23 -13.90
CA ASP A 68 6.87 -6.08 -12.84
C ASP A 68 7.94 -6.69 -11.92
N LEU A 69 9.17 -6.85 -12.41
CA LEU A 69 10.29 -7.36 -11.65
C LEU A 69 11.11 -6.23 -11.00
N VAL A 70 11.17 -5.05 -11.59
CA VAL A 70 12.11 -3.99 -11.17
C VAL A 70 11.46 -2.80 -10.46
N GLU A 71 10.15 -2.62 -10.58
CA GLU A 71 9.41 -1.52 -9.96
C GLU A 71 8.67 -1.98 -8.68
N PRO A 72 8.52 -1.08 -7.69
CA PRO A 72 7.80 -1.40 -6.47
C PRO A 72 6.31 -1.60 -6.76
N GLU A 73 5.65 -2.47 -6.01
CA GLU A 73 4.21 -2.73 -6.18
C GLU A 73 3.33 -1.50 -5.92
N SER A 74 3.79 -0.56 -5.09
CA SER A 74 3.10 0.71 -4.84
C SER A 74 3.03 1.64 -6.06
N GLU A 75 3.97 1.52 -6.99
CA GLU A 75 4.02 2.34 -8.21
C GLU A 75 3.35 1.65 -9.40
N ARG A 76 2.88 0.41 -9.22
CA ARG A 76 2.18 -0.30 -10.27
C ARG A 76 0.74 0.20 -10.43
N PRO A 77 0.28 0.38 -11.67
CA PRO A 77 -1.14 0.46 -11.92
C PRO A 77 -1.75 -0.88 -11.51
N LYS A 78 -2.58 -0.87 -10.46
CA LYS A 78 -3.38 -2.05 -10.11
C LYS A 78 -4.24 -2.40 -11.33
N PRO A 79 -4.33 -3.69 -11.71
CA PRO A 79 -5.24 -4.06 -12.78
C PRO A 79 -6.64 -3.59 -12.42
N PRO A 80 -7.40 -3.03 -13.38
CA PRO A 80 -8.77 -2.61 -13.12
C PRO A 80 -9.56 -3.80 -12.59
N THR A 81 -10.40 -3.55 -11.60
CA THR A 81 -11.30 -4.61 -11.12
C THR A 81 -12.31 -4.94 -12.22
N PRO A 82 -12.93 -6.13 -12.22
CA PRO A 82 -13.95 -6.49 -13.20
C PRO A 82 -15.07 -5.43 -13.33
N LEU A 83 -15.39 -4.76 -12.22
CA LEU A 83 -16.35 -3.65 -12.19
C LEU A 83 -15.84 -2.41 -12.95
N VAL A 84 -14.57 -2.03 -12.78
CA VAL A 84 -13.96 -0.89 -13.49
C VAL A 84 -13.85 -1.19 -14.99
N GLU A 85 -13.55 -2.43 -15.35
CA GLU A 85 -13.56 -2.88 -16.75
C GLU A 85 -14.96 -2.74 -17.37
N GLU A 86 -16.00 -3.17 -16.66
CA GLU A 86 -17.39 -3.04 -17.12
C GLU A 86 -17.82 -1.56 -17.25
N ILE A 87 -17.50 -0.71 -16.26
CA ILE A 87 -17.75 0.73 -16.31
C ILE A 87 -17.09 1.34 -17.54
N THR A 88 -15.83 0.99 -17.82
CA THR A 88 -15.08 1.51 -18.98
C THR A 88 -15.70 1.05 -20.29
N LYS A 89 -16.09 -0.23 -20.37
CA LYS A 89 -16.77 -0.81 -21.53
C LYS A 89 -18.10 -0.10 -21.82
N ILE A 90 -18.93 0.14 -20.81
CA ILE A 90 -20.21 0.84 -20.99
C ILE A 90 -19.99 2.31 -21.32
N SER A 91 -19.10 2.99 -20.59
CA SER A 91 -18.85 4.43 -20.76
C SER A 91 -18.31 4.77 -22.14
N SER A 92 -17.48 3.90 -22.72
CA SER A 92 -16.97 4.08 -24.09
C SER A 92 -18.04 3.97 -25.18
N GLY A 93 -19.18 3.33 -24.90
CA GLY A 93 -20.32 3.26 -25.81
C GLY A 93 -21.30 4.44 -25.71
N LEU A 94 -21.11 5.36 -24.77
CA LEU A 94 -21.96 6.54 -24.58
C LEU A 94 -21.54 7.71 -25.49
N ASP A 95 -22.46 8.63 -25.77
CA ASP A 95 -22.15 9.92 -26.40
C ASP A 95 -21.38 10.86 -25.43
N GLU A 96 -20.63 11.83 -25.98
CA GLU A 96 -19.83 12.76 -25.17
C GLU A 96 -20.63 13.47 -24.07
N PRO A 97 -21.86 13.99 -24.31
CA PRO A 97 -22.66 14.59 -23.25
C PRO A 97 -22.94 13.63 -22.07
N ARG A 98 -23.24 12.35 -22.35
CA ARG A 98 -23.48 11.34 -21.30
C ARG A 98 -22.19 10.90 -20.62
N GLN A 99 -21.08 10.80 -21.35
CA GLN A 99 -19.78 10.54 -20.75
C GLN A 99 -19.41 11.63 -19.72
N GLN A 100 -19.75 12.90 -20.00
CA GLN A 100 -19.53 14.00 -19.08
C GLN A 100 -20.33 13.85 -17.78
N VAL A 101 -21.56 13.33 -17.85
CA VAL A 101 -22.37 13.03 -16.65
C VAL A 101 -21.70 11.96 -15.81
N VAL A 102 -21.27 10.85 -16.42
CA VAL A 102 -20.54 9.76 -15.73
C VAL A 102 -19.29 10.30 -15.05
N LEU A 103 -18.50 11.14 -15.74
CA LEU A 103 -17.30 11.74 -15.18
C LEU A 103 -17.59 12.66 -13.98
N ASN A 104 -18.63 13.49 -14.06
CA ASN A 104 -19.01 14.39 -12.97
C ASN A 104 -19.48 13.60 -11.75
N THR A 105 -20.35 12.62 -11.94
CA THR A 105 -20.83 11.74 -10.87
C THR A 105 -19.66 10.97 -10.23
N ALA A 106 -18.72 10.44 -11.03
CA ALA A 106 -17.54 9.74 -10.51
C ALA A 106 -16.66 10.67 -9.64
N LYS A 107 -16.49 11.93 -10.04
CA LYS A 107 -15.75 12.94 -9.25
C LYS A 107 -16.44 13.27 -7.93
N GLU A 108 -17.76 13.40 -7.94
CA GLU A 108 -18.56 13.66 -6.74
C GLU A 108 -18.47 12.49 -5.76
N GLN A 109 -18.71 11.27 -6.24
CA GLN A 109 -18.62 10.05 -5.42
C GLN A 109 -17.21 9.85 -4.83
N HIS A 110 -16.15 10.13 -5.61
CA HIS A 110 -14.79 10.09 -5.09
C HIS A 110 -14.57 11.10 -3.96
N LYS A 111 -15.10 12.33 -4.11
CA LYS A 111 -15.00 13.37 -3.07
C LYS A 111 -15.76 12.96 -1.80
N GLU A 112 -16.96 12.41 -1.94
CA GLU A 112 -17.77 11.91 -0.81
C GLU A 112 -17.04 10.78 -0.06
N GLN A 113 -16.49 9.81 -0.80
CA GLN A 113 -15.73 8.70 -0.22
C GLN A 113 -14.51 9.19 0.59
N GLU A 114 -13.76 10.18 0.09
CA GLU A 114 -12.63 10.75 0.83
C GLU A 114 -13.09 11.51 2.09
N ALA A 115 -14.21 12.22 2.01
CA ALA A 115 -14.80 12.89 3.17
C ALA A 115 -15.26 11.90 4.26
N GLU A 116 -15.86 10.77 3.88
CA GLU A 116 -16.24 9.69 4.81
C GLU A 116 -15.03 9.05 5.50
N LYS A 117 -13.93 8.85 4.77
CA LYS A 117 -12.67 8.37 5.36
C LYS A 117 -12.16 9.34 6.42
N VAL A 118 -12.18 10.64 6.15
CA VAL A 118 -11.78 11.66 7.13
C VAL A 118 -12.71 11.64 8.35
N LEU A 119 -14.02 11.56 8.14
CA LEU A 119 -15.00 11.48 9.23
C LEU A 119 -14.80 10.24 10.11
N SER A 120 -14.61 9.07 9.50
CA SER A 120 -14.38 7.82 10.24
C SER A 120 -13.06 7.85 11.03
N LEU A 121 -11.99 8.42 10.47
CA LEU A 121 -10.73 8.64 11.18
C LEU A 121 -10.90 9.60 12.35
N SER A 122 -11.64 10.70 12.16
CA SER A 122 -11.94 11.67 13.21
C SER A 122 -12.77 11.03 14.34
N GLN A 123 -13.78 10.24 14.00
CA GLN A 123 -14.58 9.48 14.97
C GLN A 123 -13.72 8.49 15.75
N TYR A 124 -12.83 7.76 15.07
CA TYR A 124 -11.91 6.83 15.72
C TYR A 124 -10.96 7.54 16.71
N LYS A 125 -10.41 8.71 16.35
CA LYS A 125 -9.55 9.51 17.25
C LYS A 125 -10.29 10.02 18.50
N LEU A 126 -11.60 10.17 18.42
CA LEU A 126 -12.47 10.58 19.53
C LEU A 126 -13.03 9.40 20.32
N SER A 127 -12.77 8.17 19.88
CA SER A 127 -13.23 6.95 20.54
C SER A 127 -12.49 6.75 21.86
N ASP A 128 -13.21 6.17 22.82
CA ASP A 128 -12.68 5.89 24.14
C ASP A 128 -11.48 4.93 24.09
N GLU A 129 -11.53 3.94 23.21
CA GLU A 129 -10.44 2.99 22.94
C GLU A 129 -9.13 3.70 22.54
N TYR A 130 -9.20 4.62 21.57
CA TYR A 130 -8.04 5.38 21.13
C TYR A 130 -7.50 6.29 22.24
N LEU A 131 -8.39 7.00 22.93
CA LEU A 131 -8.00 7.94 23.99
C LEU A 131 -7.32 7.22 25.15
N GLU A 132 -7.83 6.05 25.55
CA GLU A 132 -7.24 5.23 26.61
C GLU A 132 -5.86 4.68 26.21
N ASP A 133 -5.69 4.22 24.97
CA ASP A 133 -4.39 3.80 24.44
C ASP A 133 -3.36 4.95 24.48
N GLN A 134 -3.74 6.17 24.10
CA GLN A 134 -2.84 7.33 24.16
C GLN A 134 -2.45 7.69 25.59
N ILE A 135 -3.39 7.63 26.55
CA ILE A 135 -3.12 7.89 27.96
C ILE A 135 -2.17 6.83 28.53
N ASN A 136 -2.43 5.54 28.25
CA ASN A 136 -1.59 4.45 28.73
C ASN A 136 -0.16 4.53 28.18
N LYS A 137 0.01 4.88 26.90
CA LYS A 137 1.33 5.15 26.31
C LYS A 137 2.05 6.29 27.03
N ALA A 138 1.38 7.42 27.25
CA ALA A 138 1.97 8.57 27.95
C ALA A 138 2.36 8.24 29.41
N SER A 139 1.52 7.48 30.10
CA SER A 139 1.77 6.98 31.47
C SER A 139 3.04 6.15 31.56
N ALA A 140 3.23 5.24 30.58
CA ALA A 140 4.40 4.36 30.53
C ALA A 140 5.71 5.14 30.34
N TYR A 141 5.69 6.26 29.61
CA TYR A 141 6.86 7.15 29.50
C TYR A 141 7.15 7.91 30.81
N GLY A 142 6.12 8.24 31.58
CA GLY A 142 6.23 8.99 32.85
C GLY A 142 6.63 8.15 34.07
N GLY A 143 6.66 6.82 33.96
CA GLY A 143 7.16 5.92 35.00
C GLY A 143 6.21 5.70 36.20
N GLY A 144 4.92 5.98 36.06
CA GLY A 144 3.92 5.76 37.11
C GLY A 144 2.54 5.39 36.56
N GLU A 145 1.74 4.67 37.36
CA GLU A 145 0.35 4.37 37.04
C GLU A 145 -0.54 5.57 37.38
N LEU A 146 -1.33 6.04 36.41
CA LEU A 146 -2.35 7.04 36.68
C LEU A 146 -3.55 6.43 37.40
N SER A 147 -4.11 7.18 38.35
CA SER A 147 -5.37 6.82 38.98
C SER A 147 -6.52 6.85 37.97
N ASP A 148 -7.61 6.14 38.25
CA ASP A 148 -8.78 6.11 37.36
C ASP A 148 -9.42 7.49 37.18
N ASN A 149 -9.39 8.33 38.23
CA ASN A 149 -9.86 9.71 38.17
C ASN A 149 -8.99 10.57 37.25
N ASP A 150 -7.66 10.39 37.31
CA ASP A 150 -6.74 11.13 36.44
C ASP A 150 -6.87 10.69 34.99
N LYS A 151 -7.00 9.38 34.74
CA LYS A 151 -7.25 8.84 33.40
C LYS A 151 -8.52 9.43 32.79
N GLU A 152 -9.60 9.49 33.56
CA GLU A 152 -10.86 10.08 33.09
C GLU A 152 -10.74 11.59 32.85
N PHE A 153 -9.99 12.31 33.69
CA PHE A 153 -9.67 13.73 33.47
C PHE A 153 -8.91 13.94 32.15
N PHE A 154 -7.83 13.19 31.91
CA PHE A 154 -7.03 13.30 30.69
C PHE A 154 -7.82 12.85 29.46
N LYS A 155 -8.66 11.82 29.57
CA LYS A 155 -9.55 11.36 28.50
C LYS A 155 -10.49 12.47 28.05
N ARG A 156 -11.14 13.16 28.98
CA ARG A 156 -12.00 14.32 28.67
C ARG A 156 -11.22 15.48 28.04
N LEU A 157 -10.05 15.80 28.59
CA LEU A 157 -9.20 16.86 28.07
C LEU A 157 -8.76 16.57 26.62
N LEU A 158 -8.28 15.35 26.36
CA LEU A 158 -7.86 14.90 25.03
C LEU A 158 -9.04 14.87 24.06
N LYS A 159 -10.21 14.37 24.48
CA LYS A 159 -11.42 14.35 23.65
C LYS A 159 -11.83 15.75 23.21
N ASN A 160 -11.90 16.69 24.15
CA ASN A 160 -12.29 18.07 23.85
C ASN A 160 -11.28 18.76 22.93
N THR A 161 -9.99 18.62 23.22
CA THR A 161 -8.93 19.24 22.39
C THR A 161 -8.87 18.67 20.98
N LEU A 162 -9.08 17.36 20.81
CA LEU A 162 -9.17 16.74 19.50
C LEU A 162 -10.42 17.18 18.73
N GLN A 163 -11.56 17.30 19.41
CA GLN A 163 -12.79 17.82 18.80
C GLN A 163 -12.59 19.26 18.30
N GLU A 164 -11.99 20.13 19.11
CA GLU A 164 -11.68 21.52 18.73
C GLU A 164 -10.72 21.62 17.54
N ARG A 165 -9.79 20.67 17.39
CA ARG A 165 -8.91 20.61 16.21
C ARG A 165 -9.66 20.18 14.96
N ILE A 166 -10.51 19.15 15.09
CA ILE A 166 -11.36 18.66 14.01
C ILE A 166 -12.30 19.79 13.52
N ASP A 167 -12.91 20.53 14.45
CA ASP A 167 -13.81 21.64 14.13
C ASP A 167 -13.09 22.81 13.44
N ARG A 168 -11.78 22.96 13.68
CA ARG A 168 -10.91 23.94 13.00
C ARG A 168 -10.31 23.43 11.68
N GLY A 169 -10.52 22.16 11.34
CA GLY A 169 -9.97 21.53 10.13
C GLY A 169 -8.46 21.26 10.18
N GLU A 170 -7.89 21.10 11.39
CA GLU A 170 -6.46 20.84 11.65
C GLU A 170 -6.11 19.34 11.66
#